data_AF-A0A2H0V783-F1
#
_entry.id   AF-A0A2H0V783-F1
#
_cell.length_a   1.000
_cell.length_b   1.000
_cell.length_c   1.000
_cell.angle_alpha   90.00
_cell.angle_beta   90.00
_cell.angle_gamma   90.00
#
_symmetry.space_group_name_H-M   'P 1'
#
loop_
_entity.id
_entity.type
_entity.pdbx_description
1 polymer ?
#
loop_
_entity_poly.entity_id
_entity_poly.type
_entity_poly.pdbx_seq_one_letter_code
_entity_poly.pdbx_strand_id
1 'polypeptide(L)'
;MCYECLTDDDMGNVGQVERMSCADDLVYVLVGEGYGEAARDIAAKKIIEMWQNNADGVTSHHLVCVSDYADEPYKSEANKILSSIR
;
A
#
# COMPACT_ATOMS: atom_id res chain seq x y z
N MET A 1 -4.42 5.90 -23.90
CA MET A 1 -4.94 4.64 -24.46
C MET A 1 -5.64 3.90 -23.33
N CYS A 2 -6.91 3.57 -23.50
CA CYS A 2 -7.75 2.86 -22.54
C CYS A 2 -7.65 1.36 -22.80
N TYR A 3 -7.44 0.56 -21.75
CA TYR A 3 -7.52 -0.90 -21.71
C TYR A 3 -7.66 -1.29 -20.22
N GLU A 4 -8.51 -2.19 -19.75
CA GLU A 4 -9.66 -2.96 -20.22
C GLU A 4 -10.30 -3.54 -18.93
N CYS A 5 -11.60 -3.80 -18.94
CA CYS A 5 -12.33 -4.38 -17.81
C CYS A 5 -11.82 -5.79 -17.44
N LEU A 6 -11.57 -6.05 -16.15
CA LEU A 6 -11.53 -7.40 -15.59
C LEU A 6 -12.25 -7.41 -14.25
N THR A 7 -13.43 -8.02 -14.25
CA THR A 7 -14.11 -8.51 -13.05
C THR A 7 -14.00 -10.03 -13.09
N ASP A 8 -13.30 -10.61 -12.12
CA ASP A 8 -13.64 -11.91 -11.54
C ASP A 8 -13.10 -11.89 -10.10
N ASP A 9 -14.06 -11.80 -9.19
CA ASP A 9 -13.98 -11.55 -7.77
C ASP A 9 -12.95 -12.44 -7.03
N ASP A 10 -12.24 -11.81 -6.10
CA ASP A 10 -11.34 -12.34 -5.05
C ASP A 10 -9.92 -12.83 -5.38
N MET A 11 -9.57 -13.21 -6.62
CA MET A 11 -8.15 -13.48 -6.97
C MET A 11 -7.48 -12.42 -7.87
N GLY A 12 -8.26 -11.53 -8.49
CA GLY A 12 -7.73 -10.45 -9.33
C GLY A 12 -7.03 -9.33 -8.54
N ASN A 13 -7.38 -9.15 -7.27
CA ASN A 13 -6.94 -8.01 -6.47
C ASN A 13 -5.48 -8.13 -6.01
N VAL A 14 -5.01 -9.34 -5.70
CA VAL A 14 -3.61 -9.60 -5.33
C VAL A 14 -2.67 -9.37 -6.52
N GLY A 15 -3.07 -9.83 -7.71
CA GLY A 15 -2.27 -9.69 -8.94
C GLY A 15 -2.18 -8.25 -9.47
N GLN A 16 -3.08 -7.35 -9.07
CA GLN A 16 -2.97 -5.91 -9.39
C GLN A 16 -1.94 -5.21 -8.48
N VAL A 17 -1.89 -5.56 -7.19
CA VAL A 17 -0.90 -4.99 -6.26
C VAL A 17 0.53 -5.43 -6.63
N GLU A 18 0.73 -6.67 -7.07
CA GLU A 18 2.04 -7.15 -7.54
C GLU A 18 2.57 -6.42 -8.79
N ARG A 19 1.72 -5.73 -9.55
CA ARG A 19 2.10 -4.98 -10.76
C ARG A 19 2.26 -3.47 -10.54
N MET A 20 1.98 -2.96 -9.33
CA MET A 20 2.15 -1.53 -9.02
C MET A 20 3.62 -1.20 -8.83
N SER A 21 4.15 -0.38 -9.73
CA SER A 21 5.58 -0.04 -9.79
C SER A 21 5.94 1.15 -8.89
N CYS A 22 4.94 1.87 -8.36
CA CYS A 22 5.11 3.15 -7.69
C CYS A 22 4.38 3.19 -6.34
N ALA A 23 4.95 3.92 -5.38
CA ALA A 23 4.36 4.10 -4.06
C ALA A 23 3.02 4.86 -4.10
N ASP A 24 2.84 5.78 -5.06
CA ASP A 24 1.60 6.55 -5.24
C ASP A 24 0.40 5.65 -5.61
N ASP A 25 0.63 4.66 -6.48
CA ASP A 25 -0.37 3.66 -6.87
C ASP A 25 -0.77 2.78 -5.66
N LEU A 26 0.19 2.44 -4.80
CA LEU A 26 -0.04 1.67 -3.57
C LEU A 26 -0.81 2.50 -2.52
N VAL A 27 -0.55 3.81 -2.44
CA VAL A 27 -1.33 4.73 -1.58
C VAL A 27 -2.77 4.83 -2.08
N TYR A 28 -2.98 4.87 -3.39
CA TYR A 28 -4.33 4.81 -3.95
C TYR A 28 -5.07 3.53 -3.54
N VAL A 29 -4.40 2.38 -3.42
CA VAL A 29 -5.03 1.15 -2.89
C VAL A 29 -5.39 1.28 -1.41
N LEU A 30 -4.53 1.88 -0.59
CA LEU A 30 -4.79 2.09 0.84
C LEU A 30 -5.94 3.07 1.10
N VAL A 31 -6.05 4.12 0.30
CA VAL A 31 -7.02 5.22 0.49
C VAL A 31 -8.29 5.02 -0.36
N GLY A 32 -8.23 4.18 -1.40
CA GLY A 32 -9.29 3.99 -2.38
C GLY A 32 -10.41 3.06 -1.92
N GLU A 33 -11.66 3.47 -2.19
CA GLU A 33 -12.88 2.76 -1.75
C GLU A 33 -13.23 1.50 -2.56
N GLY A 34 -12.36 1.06 -3.48
CA GLY A 34 -12.67 -0.04 -4.42
C GLY A 34 -11.97 -1.37 -4.15
N TYR A 35 -10.95 -1.41 -3.28
CA TYR A 35 -10.12 -2.60 -3.09
C TYR A 35 -10.43 -3.34 -1.79
N GLY A 36 -10.44 -4.66 -1.87
CA GLY A 36 -10.65 -5.55 -0.72
C GLY A 36 -9.50 -5.51 0.29
N GLU A 37 -9.79 -5.94 1.51
CA GLU A 37 -8.89 -5.94 2.68
C GLU A 37 -7.52 -6.56 2.36
N ALA A 38 -7.51 -7.73 1.70
CA ALA A 38 -6.28 -8.43 1.32
C ALA A 38 -5.34 -7.59 0.43
N ALA A 39 -5.88 -6.76 -0.47
CA ALA A 39 -5.06 -5.89 -1.32
C ALA A 39 -4.46 -4.72 -0.54
N ARG A 40 -5.21 -4.18 0.43
CA ARG A 40 -4.72 -3.11 1.32
C ARG A 40 -3.59 -3.59 2.20
N ASP A 41 -3.71 -4.80 2.75
CA ASP A 41 -2.67 -5.42 3.56
C ASP A 41 -1.37 -5.65 2.77
N ILE A 42 -1.49 -6.14 1.53
CA ILE A 42 -0.32 -6.33 0.66
C ILE A 42 0.31 -4.98 0.28
N ALA A 43 -0.50 -3.96 0.00
CA ALA A 43 0.00 -2.62 -0.29
C ALA A 43 0.71 -1.98 0.91
N ALA A 44 0.13 -2.11 2.12
CA ALA A 44 0.74 -1.67 3.37
C ALA A 44 2.10 -2.33 3.59
N LYS A 45 2.15 -3.67 3.48
CA LYS A 45 3.38 -4.44 3.58
C LYS A 45 4.42 -3.95 2.56
N LYS A 46 4.02 -3.72 1.32
CA LYS A 46 4.94 -3.31 0.26
C LYS A 46 5.54 -1.92 0.49
N ILE A 47 4.72 -0.97 0.96
CA ILE A 47 5.19 0.38 1.32
C ILE A 47 6.22 0.31 2.45
N ILE A 48 5.98 -0.51 3.47
CA ILE A 48 6.90 -0.72 4.59
C ILE A 48 8.22 -1.35 4.11
N GLU A 49 8.15 -2.40 3.29
CA GLU A 49 9.34 -3.02 2.69
C GLU A 49 10.15 -2.04 1.84
N MET A 50 9.47 -1.23 1.02
CA MET A 50 10.13 -0.23 0.17
C MET A 50 10.82 0.84 1.02
N TRP A 51 10.19 1.30 2.12
CA TRP A 51 10.83 2.20 3.07
C TRP A 51 12.09 1.59 3.69
N GLN A 52 11.97 0.36 4.22
CA GLN A 52 13.10 -0.34 4.87
C GLN A 52 14.28 -0.55 3.92
N ASN A 53 14.00 -0.76 2.64
CA ASN A 53 15.01 -0.92 1.59
C ASN A 53 15.53 0.42 1.04
N ASN A 54 15.10 1.57 1.58
CA ASN A 54 15.39 2.91 1.07
C ASN A 54 15.10 3.03 -0.44
N ALA A 55 14.02 2.40 -0.91
CA ALA A 55 13.62 2.48 -2.31
C ALA A 55 13.07 3.89 -2.60
N ASP A 56 13.51 4.48 -3.72
CA ASP A 56 13.05 5.78 -4.16
C ASP A 56 11.52 5.78 -4.34
N GLY A 57 10.86 6.81 -3.81
CA GLY A 57 9.42 7.04 -3.97
C GLY A 57 8.57 6.80 -2.73
N VAL A 58 9.07 6.17 -1.66
CA VAL A 58 8.32 6.14 -0.38
C VAL A 58 8.65 7.36 0.46
N THR A 59 7.64 8.16 0.77
CA THR A 59 7.75 9.34 1.63
C THR A 59 7.13 9.06 2.99
N SER A 60 7.41 9.93 3.97
CA SER A 60 6.73 9.89 5.27
C SER A 60 5.21 10.04 5.14
N HIS A 61 4.71 10.70 4.10
CA HIS A 61 3.28 10.81 3.83
C HIS A 61 2.65 9.43 3.57
N HIS A 62 3.34 8.56 2.83
CA HIS A 62 2.85 7.20 2.55
C HIS A 62 2.75 6.37 3.83
N LEU A 63 3.71 6.53 4.74
CA LEU A 63 3.67 5.88 6.05
C LEU A 63 2.53 6.40 6.93
N VAL A 64 2.21 7.70 6.87
CA VAL A 64 1.03 8.25 7.55
C VAL A 64 -0.24 7.59 7.01
N CYS A 65 -0.37 7.46 5.69
CA CYS A 65 -1.51 6.74 5.09
C CYS A 65 -1.60 5.29 5.59
N VAL A 66 -0.48 4.56 5.65
CA VAL A 66 -0.48 3.20 6.23
C VAL A 66 -0.95 3.24 7.69
N SER A 67 -0.50 4.20 8.50
CA SER A 67 -0.89 4.28 9.91
C SER A 67 -2.37 4.62 10.14
N ASP A 68 -2.97 5.37 9.23
CA ASP A 68 -4.36 5.81 9.33
C ASP A 68 -5.34 4.75 8.80
N TYR A 69 -4.95 3.99 7.77
CA TYR A 69 -5.87 3.16 6.99
C TYR A 69 -5.54 1.66 6.93
N ALA A 70 -4.32 1.23 7.25
CA ALA A 70 -3.99 -0.19 7.30
C ALA A 70 -4.38 -0.80 8.65
N ASP A 71 -4.62 -2.11 8.65
CA ASP A 71 -4.84 -2.88 9.87
C ASP A 71 -3.51 -3.26 10.56
N GLU A 72 -3.64 -3.77 11.78
CA GLU A 72 -2.50 -4.37 12.49
C GLU A 72 -2.03 -5.64 11.75
N PRO A 73 -0.72 -5.88 11.60
CA PRO A 73 0.39 -5.22 12.29
C PRO A 73 0.99 -4.00 11.58
N TYR A 74 0.59 -3.71 10.35
CA TYR A 74 1.26 -2.72 9.50
C TYR A 74 1.10 -1.29 10.02
N LYS A 75 -0.06 -1.00 10.61
CA LYS A 75 -0.30 0.25 11.33
C LYS A 75 0.74 0.50 12.43
N SER A 76 0.96 -0.48 13.30
CA SER A 76 1.95 -0.38 14.38
C SER A 76 3.36 -0.19 13.83
N GLU A 77 3.72 -0.90 12.76
CA GLU A 77 5.02 -0.77 12.12
C GLU A 77 5.24 0.62 11.49
N ALA A 78 4.25 1.14 10.76
CA ALA A 78 4.28 2.49 10.20
C ALA A 78 4.43 3.55 11.30
N ASN A 79 3.66 3.45 12.38
CA ASN A 79 3.73 4.35 13.52
C ASN A 79 5.11 4.33 14.20
N LYS A 80 5.70 3.14 14.35
CA LYS A 80 7.05 2.98 14.90
C LYS A 80 8.08 3.69 14.02
N ILE A 81 8.01 3.49 12.70
CA ILE A 81 8.91 4.17 11.76
C ILE A 81 8.73 5.69 11.84
N LEU A 82 7.49 6.20 11.78
CA LEU A 82 7.20 7.63 11.88
C LEU A 82 7.74 8.26 13.16
N SER A 83 7.64 7.55 14.29
CA SER A 83 8.18 8.02 15.56
C SER A 83 9.71 8.11 15.59
N SER A 84 10.40 7.34 14.74
CA SER A 84 11.87 7.30 14.65
C SER A 84 12.47 8.38 13.74
N ILE A 85 11.65 9.01 12.90
CA ILE A 85 12.04 10.08 11.98
C ILE A 85 11.94 11.46 12.66
N ARG A 86 11.20 11.56 13.77
CA ARG A 86 11.05 12.76 14.61
C ARG A 86 12.19 12.92 15.59
#